data_AF-A0A1E7LS92-F1
#
_entry.id   AF-A0A1E7LS92-F1
#
_cell.length_a   1.000
_cell.length_b   1.000
_cell.length_c   1.000
_cell.angle_alpha   90.00
_cell.angle_beta   90.00
_cell.angle_gamma   90.00
#
_symmetry.space_group_name_H-M   'P 1'
#
loop_
_entity.id
_entity.type
_entity.pdbx_description
1 polymer ?
#
loop_
_entity_poly.entity_id
_entity_poly.type
_entity_poly.pdbx_seq_one_letter_code
_entity_poly.pdbx_strand_id
1 'polypeptide(L)'
;MKRTRETSRAAYKIGNSATALGVILAVLERHLSELAEGWFDAETGEPTRAGTAPLESVFGVRDLPVETAAVVRAAVDRMVQDGTVPADEPWRVLELLTEP
;
A
#
# COMPACT_ATOMS: atom_id res chain seq x y z
N MET A 1 42.59 21.97 -9.76
CA MET A 1 42.11 21.96 -8.35
C MET A 1 40.70 22.51 -8.14
N LYS A 2 40.18 23.49 -8.93
CA LYS A 2 38.80 24.02 -8.77
C LYS A 2 37.68 23.01 -9.09
N ARG A 3 37.80 22.20 -10.16
CA ARG A 3 36.75 21.25 -10.58
C ARG A 3 36.39 20.20 -9.50
N THR A 4 37.38 19.70 -8.75
CA THR A 4 37.15 18.64 -7.76
C THR A 4 36.25 19.09 -6.61
N ARG A 5 36.34 20.36 -6.19
CA ARG A 5 35.53 20.93 -5.09
C ARG A 5 34.07 21.15 -5.47
N GLU A 6 33.81 21.56 -6.70
CA GLU A 6 32.45 21.73 -7.23
C GLU A 6 31.73 20.38 -7.35
N THR A 7 32.43 19.35 -7.83
CA THR A 7 31.92 17.97 -7.87
C THR A 7 31.65 17.40 -6.47
N SER A 8 32.54 17.63 -5.49
CA SER A 8 32.31 17.20 -4.11
C SER A 8 31.10 17.89 -3.47
N ARG A 9 30.89 19.18 -3.74
CA ARG A 9 29.74 19.93 -3.20
C ARG A 9 28.42 19.50 -3.84
N ALA A 10 28.42 19.16 -5.13
CA ALA A 10 27.28 18.57 -5.81
C ALA A 10 26.95 17.18 -5.27
N ALA A 11 27.96 16.32 -5.09
CA ALA A 11 27.80 14.99 -4.51
C ALA A 11 27.25 15.04 -3.07
N TYR A 12 27.72 15.99 -2.25
CA TYR A 12 27.20 16.20 -0.90
C TYR A 12 25.73 16.64 -0.88
N LYS A 13 25.33 17.55 -1.78
CA LYS A 13 23.92 17.96 -1.92
C LYS A 13 23.03 16.78 -2.34
N ILE A 14 23.48 15.98 -3.30
CA ILE A 14 22.77 14.78 -3.76
C ILE A 14 22.64 13.75 -2.63
N GLY A 15 23.70 13.53 -1.83
CA GLY A 15 23.65 12.63 -0.67
C GLY A 15 22.65 13.08 0.39
N ASN A 16 22.55 14.39 0.65
CA ASN A 16 21.57 14.94 1.59
C ASN A 16 20.13 14.80 1.06
N SER A 17 19.91 15.06 -0.23
CA SER A 17 18.59 14.88 -0.86
C SER A 17 18.14 13.42 -0.88
N ALA A 18 19.04 12.47 -1.18
CA ALA A 18 18.72 11.04 -1.15
C ALA A 18 18.39 10.56 0.27
N THR A 19 19.13 11.06 1.27
CA THR A 19 18.86 10.75 2.69
C THR A 19 17.52 11.33 3.13
N ALA A 20 17.23 12.58 2.78
CA ALA A 20 15.97 13.24 3.10
C ALA A 20 14.78 12.51 2.47
N LEU A 21 14.91 12.09 1.20
CA LEU A 21 13.90 11.27 0.54
C LEU A 21 13.72 9.92 1.23
N GLY A 22 14.82 9.26 1.62
CA GLY A 22 14.76 8.00 2.37
C GLY A 22 13.99 8.13 3.69
N VAL A 23 14.22 9.22 4.43
CA VAL A 23 13.47 9.51 5.67
C VAL A 23 11.99 9.75 5.38
N ILE A 24 11.67 10.52 4.33
CA ILE A 24 10.27 10.77 3.94
C ILE A 24 9.56 9.47 3.60
N LEU A 25 10.20 8.59 2.82
CA LEU A 25 9.63 7.29 2.46
C LEU A 25 9.44 6.39 3.68
N ALA A 26 10.40 6.35 4.60
CA ALA A 26 10.28 5.57 5.84
C ALA A 26 9.15 6.08 6.75
N VAL A 27 8.96 7.41 6.82
CA VAL A 27 7.83 7.99 7.54
C VAL A 27 6.52 7.64 6.81
N LEU A 28 6.45 7.82 5.50
CA LEU A 28 5.26 7.48 4.72
C LEU A 28 4.86 6.01 4.90
N GLU A 29 5.82 5.08 4.85
CA GLU A 29 5.60 3.65 5.06
C GLU A 29 5.01 3.34 6.44
N ARG A 30 5.42 4.09 7.47
CA ARG A 30 4.86 3.96 8.83
C ARG A 30 3.43 4.50 8.95
N HIS A 31 3.02 5.38 8.05
CA HIS A 31 1.73 6.08 8.08
C HIS A 31 0.79 5.64 6.94
N LEU A 32 1.06 4.50 6.28
CA LEU A 32 0.22 4.02 5.16
C LEU A 32 -1.24 3.77 5.56
N SER A 33 -1.49 3.32 6.79
CA SER A 33 -2.86 3.11 7.29
C SER A 33 -3.66 4.41 7.40
N GLU A 34 -2.99 5.56 7.62
CA GLU A 34 -3.66 6.86 7.72
C GLU A 34 -4.20 7.32 6.36
N LEU A 35 -3.71 6.75 5.25
CA LEU A 35 -4.27 7.01 3.91
C LEU A 35 -5.72 6.53 3.79
N ALA A 36 -6.19 5.64 4.67
CA ALA A 36 -7.57 5.22 4.72
C ALA A 36 -8.54 6.36 5.04
N GLU A 37 -8.12 7.36 5.83
CA GLU A 37 -8.96 8.51 6.22
C GLU A 37 -9.50 9.29 5.00
N GLY A 38 -8.78 9.25 3.88
CA GLY A 38 -9.18 9.90 2.64
C GLY A 38 -10.32 9.20 1.87
N TRP A 39 -10.77 8.03 2.31
CA TRP A 39 -11.84 7.27 1.64
C TRP A 39 -12.72 6.41 2.57
N PHE A 40 -12.35 6.23 3.84
CA PHE A 40 -13.05 5.40 4.82
C PHE A 40 -13.39 6.19 6.08
N ASP A 41 -14.65 6.11 6.53
CA ASP A 41 -15.09 6.63 7.82
C ASP A 41 -15.06 5.51 8.85
N ALA A 42 -14.14 5.61 9.82
CA ALA A 42 -13.96 4.59 10.84
C ALA A 42 -15.11 4.53 11.87
N GLU A 43 -15.94 5.58 11.99
CA GLU A 43 -17.08 5.59 12.90
C GLU A 43 -18.28 4.88 12.30
N THR A 44 -18.50 5.06 10.99
CA THR A 44 -19.66 4.49 10.28
C THR A 44 -19.35 3.19 9.54
N GLY A 45 -18.08 2.94 9.21
CA GLY A 45 -17.66 1.81 8.38
C GLY A 45 -17.91 2.01 6.88
N GLU A 46 -18.29 3.22 6.47
CA GLU A 46 -18.75 3.53 5.12
C GLU A 46 -17.70 4.30 4.30
N PRO A 47 -17.76 4.25 2.95
CA PRO A 47 -16.89 5.04 2.11
C PRO A 47 -17.27 6.52 2.14
N THR A 48 -16.27 7.41 2.28
CA THR A 48 -16.48 8.87 2.30
C THR A 48 -16.51 9.49 0.90
N ARG A 49 -16.06 8.76 -0.12
CA ARG A 49 -16.04 9.19 -1.53
C ARG A 49 -16.15 8.00 -2.48
N ALA A 50 -16.54 8.29 -3.72
CA ALA A 50 -16.49 7.32 -4.80
C ALA A 50 -15.07 7.10 -5.36
N GLY A 51 -14.91 6.05 -6.16
CA GLY A 51 -13.68 5.73 -6.87
C GLY A 51 -12.90 4.58 -6.22
N THR A 52 -11.57 4.60 -6.38
CA THR A 52 -10.70 3.53 -5.89
C THR A 52 -9.90 3.97 -4.66
N ALA A 53 -9.47 2.96 -3.89
CA ALA A 53 -8.55 3.08 -2.78
C ALA A 53 -7.27 2.27 -3.08
N PRO A 54 -6.07 2.78 -2.74
CA PRO A 54 -4.83 1.99 -2.80
C PRO A 54 -4.89 0.80 -1.84
N LEU A 55 -4.42 -0.38 -2.25
CA LEU A 55 -4.44 -1.59 -1.40
C LEU A 55 -3.59 -1.42 -0.14
N GLU A 56 -2.48 -0.68 -0.22
CA GLU A 56 -1.62 -0.41 0.92
C GLU A 56 -2.33 0.43 1.99
N SER A 57 -3.30 1.25 1.59
CA SER A 57 -4.15 1.99 2.53
C SER A 57 -5.22 1.11 3.19
N VAL A 58 -5.60 0.00 2.55
CA VAL A 58 -6.51 -1.01 3.13
C VAL A 58 -5.76 -1.87 4.15
N PHE A 59 -4.57 -2.35 3.80
CA PHE A 59 -3.78 -3.26 4.65
C PHE A 59 -2.84 -2.56 5.63
N GLY A 60 -2.55 -1.28 5.44
CA GLY A 60 -1.57 -0.52 6.22
C GLY A 60 -0.11 -0.92 5.99
N VAL A 61 0.15 -1.78 5.00
CA VAL A 61 1.48 -2.30 4.66
C VAL A 61 1.65 -2.39 3.15
N ARG A 62 2.91 -2.36 2.68
CA ARG A 62 3.25 -2.52 1.25
C ARG A 62 3.35 -3.97 0.83
N ASP A 63 3.82 -4.82 1.74
CA ASP A 63 4.15 -6.21 1.48
C ASP A 63 3.57 -7.08 2.60
N LEU A 64 3.09 -8.27 2.22
CA LEU A 64 2.72 -9.32 3.15
C LEU A 64 3.86 -10.35 3.24
N PRO A 65 4.04 -11.01 4.41
CA PRO A 65 4.87 -12.20 4.49
C PRO A 65 4.44 -13.23 3.43
N VAL A 66 5.41 -13.92 2.81
CA VAL A 66 5.16 -14.81 1.65
C VAL A 66 4.17 -15.91 2.02
N GLU A 67 4.27 -16.45 3.23
CA GLU A 67 3.37 -17.47 3.76
C GLU A 67 1.93 -16.94 3.84
N THR A 68 1.75 -15.72 4.35
CA THR A 68 0.44 -15.05 4.40
C THR A 68 -0.10 -14.77 3.00
N ALA A 69 0.75 -14.27 2.09
CA ALA A 69 0.36 -14.00 0.71
C ALA A 69 -0.07 -15.27 -0.03
N ALA A 70 0.59 -16.41 0.22
CA ALA A 70 0.21 -17.70 -0.34
C ALA A 70 -1.17 -18.16 0.15
N VAL A 71 -1.47 -17.97 1.45
CA VAL A 71 -2.78 -18.27 2.02
C VAL A 71 -3.87 -17.42 1.39
N VAL A 72 -3.67 -16.10 1.29
CA VAL A 72 -4.61 -15.17 0.65
C VAL A 72 -4.85 -15.57 -0.81
N ARG A 73 -3.77 -15.86 -1.55
CA ARG A 73 -3.87 -16.27 -2.95
C ARG A 73 -4.66 -17.55 -3.12
N ALA A 74 -4.40 -18.56 -2.29
CA ALA A 74 -5.11 -19.84 -2.35
C ALA A 74 -6.62 -19.69 -2.02
N ALA A 75 -6.96 -18.83 -1.06
CA ALA A 75 -8.35 -18.53 -0.72
C ALA A 75 -9.08 -17.88 -1.90
N VAL A 76 -8.48 -16.86 -2.51
CA VAL A 76 -9.02 -16.19 -3.70
C VAL A 76 -9.18 -17.17 -4.86
N ASP A 77 -8.15 -17.95 -5.18
CA ASP A 77 -8.20 -18.90 -6.29
C ASP A 77 -9.31 -19.93 -6.09
N ARG A 78 -9.53 -20.41 -4.86
CA ARG A 78 -10.61 -21.36 -4.53
C ARG A 78 -11.99 -20.76 -4.80
N MET A 79 -12.23 -19.55 -4.33
CA MET A 79 -13.53 -18.87 -4.43
C MET A 79 -13.84 -18.39 -5.85
N VAL A 80 -12.81 -18.16 -6.66
CA VAL A 80 -12.99 -17.92 -8.09
C VAL A 80 -13.30 -19.23 -8.83
N GLN A 81 -12.62 -20.33 -8.47
CA GLN A 81 -12.83 -21.63 -9.12
C GLN A 81 -14.21 -22.22 -8.86
N ASP A 82 -14.76 -22.06 -7.66
CA ASP A 82 -16.10 -22.54 -7.32
C ASP A 82 -17.22 -21.59 -7.77
N GLY A 83 -16.87 -20.42 -8.31
CA GLY A 83 -17.81 -19.43 -8.84
C GLY A 83 -18.45 -18.54 -7.78
N THR A 84 -17.99 -18.60 -6.53
CA THR A 84 -18.45 -17.72 -5.46
C THR A 84 -18.11 -16.26 -5.75
N VAL A 85 -16.97 -16.00 -6.40
CA VAL A 85 -16.51 -14.65 -6.77
C VAL A 85 -16.16 -14.59 -8.26
N PRO A 86 -16.52 -13.51 -8.99
CA PRO A 86 -16.11 -13.32 -10.37
C PRO A 86 -14.59 -13.24 -10.53
N ALA A 87 -14.05 -13.84 -11.61
CA ALA A 87 -12.61 -13.88 -11.86
C ALA A 87 -11.99 -12.48 -12.12
N ASP A 88 -12.79 -11.53 -12.58
CA ASP A 88 -12.42 -10.13 -12.84
C ASP A 88 -12.50 -9.24 -11.60
N GLU A 89 -13.14 -9.70 -10.53
CA GLU A 89 -13.32 -8.95 -9.27
C GLU A 89 -12.89 -9.77 -8.03
N PRO A 90 -11.64 -10.26 -7.96
CA PRO A 90 -11.18 -11.16 -6.89
C PRO A 90 -11.19 -10.54 -5.49
N TRP A 91 -11.23 -9.21 -5.36
CA TRP A 91 -11.32 -8.53 -4.07
C TRP A 91 -12.65 -8.75 -3.35
N ARG A 92 -13.72 -9.13 -4.06
CA ARG A 92 -15.03 -9.41 -3.45
C ARG A 92 -15.00 -10.57 -2.46
N VAL A 93 -13.94 -11.38 -2.46
CA VAL A 93 -13.67 -12.38 -1.41
C VAL A 93 -13.76 -11.76 -0.01
N LEU A 94 -13.30 -10.51 0.16
CA LEU A 94 -13.35 -9.83 1.45
C LEU A 94 -14.76 -9.28 1.78
N GLU A 95 -15.56 -8.93 0.78
CA GLU A 95 -16.94 -8.47 0.96
C GLU A 95 -17.81 -9.56 1.59
N LEU A 96 -17.58 -10.82 1.20
CA LEU A 96 -18.29 -11.99 1.73
C LEU A 96 -18.05 -12.23 3.23
N LEU A 97 -16.97 -11.68 3.80
CA LEU A 97 -16.72 -11.76 5.25
C LEU A 97 -17.54 -10.73 6.05
N THR A 98 -18.17 -9.78 5.36
CA THR A 98 -19.00 -8.72 5.95
C THR A 98 -20.49 -8.92 5.70
N GLU A 99 -20.86 -9.91 4.89
CA GLU A 99 -22.25 -10.33 4.70
C GLU A 99 -22.78 -11.04 5.97
N PRO A 100 -24.00 -10.72 6.44
CA PRO A 100 -24.59 -11.32 7.64
C PRO A 100 -25.01 -12.78 7.49
#